data_AF-A0A2E4E0B0-F1
#
_entry.id   AF-A0A2E4E0B0-F1
#
_cell.length_a   1.000
_cell.length_b   1.000
_cell.length_c   1.000
_cell.angle_alpha   90.00
_cell.angle_beta   90.00
_cell.angle_gamma   90.00
#
_symmetry.space_group_name_H-M   'P 1'
#
loop_
_entity.id
_entity.type
_entity.pdbx_description
1 polymer ?
#
loop_
_entity_poly.entity_id
_entity_poly.type
_entity_poly.pdbx_seq_one_letter_code
_entity_poly.pdbx_strand_id
1 'polypeptide(L)' 'MKIKHIIWDWNGTLLDDCWLCVESINKSLLKRGLLLIDKEKYLDIFCFPVEDYYIKLGFDFEK' A
#
# COMPACT_ATOMS: atom_id res chain seq x y z
N MET A 1 19.59 -20.53 -24.05
CA MET A 1 19.67 -19.06 -23.87
C MET A 1 20.17 -18.79 -22.45
N LYS A 2 21.19 -17.97 -22.24
CA LYS A 2 21.76 -17.70 -20.90
C LYS A 2 21.23 -16.34 -20.41
N ILE A 3 20.56 -16.29 -19.27
CA ILE A 3 20.05 -15.04 -18.68
C ILE A 3 21.23 -14.16 -18.29
N LYS A 4 21.22 -12.89 -18.72
CA LYS A 4 22.30 -11.92 -18.44
C LYS A 4 22.01 -11.04 -17.23
N HIS A 5 20.74 -10.70 -17.00
CA HIS A 5 20.30 -9.83 -15.92
C HIS A 5 18.96 -10.31 -15.36
N ILE A 6 18.77 -10.09 -14.06
CA ILE A 6 17.50 -10.26 -13.35
C ILE A 6 17.28 -8.98 -12.56
N ILE A 7 16.07 -8.44 -12.63
CA ILE A 7 15.65 -7.26 -11.88
C ILE A 7 14.57 -7.72 -10.91
N TRP A 8 14.69 -7.29 -9.66
CA TRP A 8 13.75 -7.61 -8.59
C TRP A 8 13.12 -6.33 -8.09
N ASP A 9 11.82 -6.39 -7.83
CA ASP A 9 11.13 -5.38 -7.03
C ASP A 9 11.42 -5.61 -5.54
N TRP A 10 11.06 -4.65 -4.69
CA TRP A 10 11.26 -4.72 -3.25
C TRP A 10 10.05 -5.34 -2.55
N ASN A 11 8.93 -4.60 -2.52
CA ASN A 11 7.74 -4.92 -1.75
C ASN A 11 7.11 -6.23 -2.25
N GLY A 12 6.87 -7.17 -1.34
CA GLY A 12 6.32 -8.49 -1.67
C GLY A 12 7.19 -9.36 -2.60
N THR A 13 8.43 -8.93 -2.94
CA THR A 13 9.35 -9.65 -3.82
C THR A 13 10.63 -10.02 -3.09
N LEU A 14 11.42 -9.04 -2.66
CA LEU A 14 12.59 -9.27 -1.80
C LEU A 14 12.23 -9.21 -0.32
N LEU A 15 11.15 -8.51 0.03
CA LEU A 15 10.70 -8.29 1.40
C LEU A 15 9.26 -8.78 1.61
N ASP A 16 9.01 -9.46 2.74
CA ASP A 16 7.66 -9.74 3.22
C ASP A 16 7.21 -8.63 4.18
N ASP A 17 6.72 -7.55 3.59
CA ASP A 17 6.49 -6.26 4.25
C ASP A 17 5.03 -5.76 4.17
N CYS A 18 4.12 -6.57 3.63
CA CYS A 18 2.71 -6.20 3.51
C CYS A 18 2.09 -5.81 4.87
N TRP A 19 2.45 -6.51 5.95
CA TRP A 19 2.00 -6.19 7.30
C TRP A 19 2.45 -4.77 7.73
N LEU A 20 3.67 -4.37 7.37
CA LEU A 20 4.22 -3.07 7.71
C LEU A 20 3.54 -1.95 6.93
N CYS A 21 3.18 -2.19 5.67
CA CYS A 21 2.38 -1.25 4.88
C CYS A 21 1.01 -1.01 5.51
N VAL A 22 0.32 -2.07 5.95
CA VAL A 22 -0.99 -1.99 6.64
C VAL A 22 -0.88 -1.21 7.95
N GLU A 23 0.12 -1.51 8.78
CA GLU A 23 0.34 -0.75 10.02
C GLU A 23 0.63 0.73 9.75
N SER A 24 1.44 1.01 8.74
CA SER A 24 1.87 2.38 8.40
C SER A 24 0.71 3.22 7.87
N ILE A 25 -0.15 2.65 7.01
CA ILE A 25 -1.31 3.39 6.52
C ILE A 25 -2.34 3.59 7.62
N ASN A 26 -2.56 2.60 8.49
CA ASN A 26 -3.48 2.73 9.63
C ASN A 26 -3.08 3.85 10.58
N LYS A 27 -1.78 4.09 10.80
CA LYS A 27 -1.31 5.26 11.56
C LYS A 27 -1.73 6.58 10.89
N SER A 28 -1.66 6.65 9.56
CA SER A 28 -2.08 7.84 8.79
C SER A 28 -3.59 8.04 8.77
N LEU A 29 -4.37 6.96 8.70
CA LEU A 29 -5.84 6.93 8.76
C LEU A 29 -6.32 7.39 10.14
N LEU A 30 -5.75 6.83 11.20
CA LEU A 30 -6.08 7.18 12.59
C LEU A 30 -5.90 8.67 12.85
N LYS A 31 -4.78 9.24 12.39
CA LYS A 31 -4.48 10.68 12.54
C LYS A 31 -5.52 11.59 11.87
N ARG A 32 -6.25 11.08 10.88
CA ARG A 32 -7.27 11.80 10.10
C ARG A 32 -8.71 11.44 10.51
N GLY A 33 -8.88 10.55 11.50
CA GLY A 33 -10.20 10.05 11.88
C GLY A 33 -10.86 9.17 10.82
N LEU A 34 -10.08 8.58 9.92
CA LEU A 34 -10.55 7.66 8.88
C LEU A 34 -10.59 6.22 9.41
N LEU A 35 -11.41 5.38 8.78
CA LEU A 35 -11.55 3.96 9.16
C LEU A 35 -10.24 3.21 8.91
N LEU A 36 -9.81 2.43 9.90
CA LEU A 36 -8.67 1.53 9.77
C LEU A 36 -9.04 0.33 8.89
N ILE A 37 -8.03 -0.26 8.26
CA ILE A 37 -8.17 -1.42 7.37
C ILE A 37 -7.36 -2.61 7.87
N ASP A 38 -7.75 -3.81 7.49
CA ASP A 38 -6.94 -5.01 7.65
C ASP A 38 -6.16 -5.34 6.37
N LYS A 39 -5.41 -6.44 6.40
CA LYS A 39 -4.61 -6.91 5.27
C LYS A 39 -5.48 -7.26 4.05
N GLU A 40 -6.66 -7.86 4.27
CA GLU A 40 -7.55 -8.23 3.16
C GLU A 40 -8.03 -6.99 2.43
N LYS A 41 -8.50 -5.98 3.18
CA LYS A 41 -8.95 -4.74 2.57
C LYS A 41 -7.81 -3.96 1.91
N TYR A 42 -6.61 -3.96 2.50
CA TYR A 42 -5.43 -3.37 1.88
C TYR A 42 -5.14 -3.99 0.50
N LEU A 43 -5.12 -5.32 0.39
CA LEU A 43 -4.86 -6.02 -0.87
C LEU A 43 -5.98 -5.82 -1.91
N ASP A 44 -7.24 -5.69 -1.47
CA ASP A 44 -8.40 -5.45 -2.33
C ASP A 44 -8.33 -4.08 -3.03
N ILE A 45 -7.87 -3.03 -2.32
CA ILE A 45 -7.94 -1.65 -2.83
C ILE A 45 -6.60 -1.08 -3.29
N PHE A 46 -5.48 -1.71 -2.93
CA PHE A 46 -4.15 -1.24 -3.32
C PHE A 46 -4.04 -1.17 -4.84
N CYS A 47 -3.63 -0.01 -5.34
CA CYS A 47 -3.56 0.26 -6.76
C CYS A 47 -2.57 1.37 -7.07
N PHE A 48 -2.21 1.45 -8.35
CA PHE A 48 -1.44 2.54 -8.91
C PHE A 48 -2.32 3.37 -9.87
N PRO A 49 -2.14 4.70 -9.93
CA PRO A 49 -1.21 5.50 -9.13
C PRO A 49 -1.56 5.47 -7.63
N VAL A 50 -0.56 5.67 -6.78
CA VAL A 50 -0.74 5.56 -5.31
C VAL A 50 -1.76 6.58 -4.78
N GLU A 51 -1.96 7.68 -5.48
CA GLU A 51 -2.98 8.69 -5.20
C GLU A 51 -4.39 8.09 -5.21
N ASP A 52 -4.73 7.26 -6.20
CA ASP A 52 -6.03 6.59 -6.30
C ASP A 52 -6.27 5.65 -5.11
N TYR A 53 -5.22 5.01 -4.61
CA TYR A 53 -5.28 4.20 -3.40
C TYR A 53 -5.65 5.04 -2.16
N TYR A 54 -5.04 6.21 -2.00
CA TYR A 54 -5.40 7.12 -0.90
C TYR A 54 -6.82 7.65 -1.03
N ILE A 55 -7.28 7.98 -2.24
CA ILE A 55 -8.67 8.40 -2.49
C ILE A 55 -9.65 7.29 -2.10
N LYS A 56 -9.38 6.04 -2.48
CA LYS A 56 -10.20 4.86 -2.08
C LYS A 56 -10.26 4.64 -0.56
N LEU A 57 -9.24 5.09 0.17
CA LEU A 57 -9.20 5.08 1.63
C LEU A 57 -9.96 6.23 2.28
N GLY A 58 -10.48 7.17 1.49
CA GLY A 58 -11.19 8.35 1.97
C GLY A 58 -10.28 9.54 2.29
N PHE A 59 -9.04 9.56 1.78
CA PHE A 59 -8.24 10.79 1.81
C PHE A 59 -8.87 11.81 0.87
N ASP A 60 -8.91 13.05 1.35
CA ASP A 60 -9.36 14.22 0.60
C ASP A 60 -8.13 15.13 0.44
N PHE A 61 -7.65 15.27 -0.80
CA PHE A 61 -6.45 16.07 -1.12
C PHE A 61 -6.78 17.53 -1.44
N GLU A 62 -8.07 17.90 -1.46
CA GLU A 62 -8.53 19.28 -1.66
C GLU A 62 -8.69 20.06 -0.34
N LYS A 63 -8.37 19.43 0.80
CA LYS A 63 -8.45 19.99 2.16
C LYS A 63 -7.11 20.25 2.81
#